data_AF-A0A060CJG7-F1
#
_entry.id   AF-A0A060CJG7-F1
#
_cell.length_a   1.000
_cell.length_b   1.000
_cell.length_c   1.000
_cell.angle_alpha   90.00
_cell.angle_beta   90.00
_cell.angle_gamma   90.00
#
_symmetry.space_group_name_H-M   'P 1'
#
loop_
_entity.id
_entity.type
_entity.pdbx_description
1 polymer ?
#
loop_
_entity_poly.entity_id
_entity_poly.type
_entity_poly.pdbx_seq_one_letter_code
_entity_poly.pdbx_strand_id
1 'polypeptide(L)'
;QDPENPGVLVLSRFAGAAEIFHDALIVNPFDTDETAEAMRRALAMPLDERKERWRNLFEVARTHNVENWADSYLRALTGETTETGGDTEKPDKDSKNPILQRTTTALSHSTGTTLQRLAPRFLLPLWLRAVFPAI
;
A
#
# COMPACT_ATOMS: atom_id res chain seq x y z
N GLN A 1 -18.19 -7.61 16.35
CA GLN A 1 -18.70 -6.24 16.61
C GLN A 1 -20.14 -6.21 16.14
N ASP A 2 -21.01 -5.48 16.82
CA ASP A 2 -22.39 -5.27 16.37
C ASP A 2 -22.41 -4.18 15.26
N PRO A 3 -22.86 -4.47 14.03
CA PRO A 3 -22.96 -3.49 12.95
C PRO A 3 -23.88 -2.32 13.27
N GLU A 4 -24.87 -2.53 14.15
CA GLU A 4 -25.84 -1.49 14.52
C GLU A 4 -25.34 -0.56 15.62
N ASN A 5 -24.28 -0.93 16.33
CA ASN A 5 -23.61 -0.10 17.34
C ASN A 5 -22.09 -0.39 17.41
N PRO A 6 -21.32 -0.05 16.36
CA PRO A 6 -19.91 -0.36 16.32
C PRO A 6 -19.08 0.60 17.18
N GLY A 7 -17.96 0.10 17.71
CA GLY A 7 -16.97 0.93 18.39
C GLY A 7 -16.15 1.81 17.43
N VAL A 8 -15.34 2.69 18.00
CA VAL A 8 -14.36 3.51 17.25
C VAL A 8 -12.98 2.92 17.42
N LEU A 9 -12.26 2.74 16.32
CA LEU A 9 -10.86 2.31 16.33
C LEU A 9 -9.95 3.52 16.56
N VAL A 10 -9.19 3.49 17.65
CA VAL A 10 -8.09 4.43 17.93
C VAL A 10 -6.78 3.68 17.73
N LEU A 11 -5.88 4.22 16.92
CA LEU A 11 -4.67 3.51 16.51
C LEU A 11 -3.44 4.42 16.60
N SER A 12 -2.33 3.87 17.08
CA SER A 12 -1.04 4.56 17.03
C SER A 12 -0.59 4.75 15.59
N ARG A 13 -0.05 5.92 15.27
CA ARG A 13 0.62 6.20 13.98
C ARG A 13 1.80 5.28 13.67
N PHE A 14 2.35 4.60 14.69
CA PHE A 14 3.46 3.67 14.56
C PHE A 14 3.01 2.21 14.40
N ALA A 15 1.69 1.94 14.50
CA ALA A 15 1.17 0.63 14.18
C ALA A 15 1.25 0.43 12.66
N GLY A 16 1.81 -0.69 12.19
CA GLY A 16 1.83 -1.01 10.76
C GLY A 16 0.43 -1.04 10.13
N ALA A 17 -0.61 -1.29 10.94
CA ALA A 17 -2.00 -1.24 10.52
C ALA A 17 -2.52 0.19 10.22
N ALA A 18 -1.81 1.24 10.66
CA ALA A 18 -2.19 2.64 10.42
C ALA A 18 -2.08 3.03 8.94
N GLU A 19 -1.25 2.31 8.18
CA GLU A 19 -1.10 2.52 6.75
C GLU A 19 -2.32 2.02 5.94
N ILE A 20 -3.08 1.07 6.48
CA ILE A 20 -4.25 0.47 5.81
C ILE A 20 -5.58 0.99 6.38
N PHE A 21 -5.63 1.30 7.68
CA PHE A 21 -6.85 1.73 8.36
C PHE A 21 -6.99 3.26 8.43
N HIS A 22 -7.22 3.90 7.29
CA HIS A 22 -7.30 5.36 7.19
C HIS A 22 -8.46 6.00 7.98
N ASP A 23 -9.56 5.27 8.18
CA ASP A 23 -10.74 5.78 8.91
C ASP A 23 -10.63 5.64 10.44
N ALA A 24 -9.54 5.06 10.95
CA ALA A 24 -9.24 5.02 12.36
C ALA A 24 -8.84 6.41 12.88
N LEU A 25 -9.06 6.66 14.18
CA LEU A 25 -8.47 7.84 14.82
C LEU A 25 -6.99 7.56 15.08
N ILE A 26 -6.13 8.07 14.21
CA ILE A 26 -4.68 7.96 14.34
C ILE A 26 -4.19 8.93 15.41
N VAL A 27 -3.34 8.45 16.32
CA VAL A 27 -2.77 9.23 17.43
C VAL A 27 -1.25 9.02 17.53
N ASN A 28 -0.53 10.02 18.04
CA ASN A 28 0.82 9.83 18.55
C ASN A 28 0.77 9.35 20.01
N PRO A 29 1.20 8.11 20.33
CA PRO A 29 1.14 7.60 21.70
C PRO A 29 2.05 8.34 22.70
N PHE A 30 3.02 9.12 22.21
CA PHE A 30 3.89 9.95 23.06
C PHE A 30 3.28 11.32 23.39
N ASP A 31 2.16 11.67 22.75
CA ASP A 31 1.40 12.87 23.04
C ASP A 31 0.15 12.48 23.84
N THR A 32 0.20 12.71 25.15
CA THR A 32 -0.90 12.35 26.06
C THR A 32 -2.15 13.18 25.82
N ASP A 33 -2.01 14.43 25.38
CA ASP A 33 -3.12 15.34 25.14
C ASP A 33 -3.84 14.94 23.84
N GLU A 34 -3.10 14.61 22.78
CA GLU A 34 -3.66 14.08 21.53
C GLU A 34 -4.40 12.76 21.79
N THR A 35 -3.80 11.87 22.57
CA THR A 35 -4.42 10.58 22.89
C THR A 35 -5.70 10.78 23.71
N ALA A 36 -5.70 11.67 24.70
CA ALA A 36 -6.88 11.98 25.51
C ALA A 36 -8.00 12.60 24.66
N GLU A 37 -7.67 13.53 23.77
CA GLU A 37 -8.61 14.16 22.86
C GLU A 37 -9.22 13.14 21.87
N ALA A 38 -8.41 12.22 21.35
CA ALA A 38 -8.90 11.14 20.49
C ALA A 38 -9.85 10.20 21.24
N MET A 39 -9.57 9.86 22.50
CA MET A 39 -10.49 9.08 23.34
C MET A 39 -11.80 9.84 23.59
N ARG A 40 -11.72 11.12 23.95
CA ARG A 40 -12.89 11.98 24.14
C ARG A 40 -13.76 12.02 22.88
N ARG A 41 -13.12 12.19 21.72
CA ARG A 41 -13.79 12.22 20.42
C ARG A 41 -14.40 10.87 20.07
N ALA A 42 -13.72 9.76 20.34
CA ALA A 42 -14.24 8.41 20.14
C ALA A 42 -15.50 8.14 20.97
N LEU A 43 -15.52 8.57 22.24
CA LEU A 43 -16.66 8.41 23.14
C LEU A 43 -17.85 9.31 22.78
N ALA A 44 -17.57 10.51 22.25
CA ALA A 44 -18.61 11.47 21.84
C ALA A 44 -19.07 11.30 20.38
N MET A 45 -18.51 10.34 19.63
CA MET A 45 -18.77 10.20 18.19
C MET A 45 -20.23 9.76 17.92
N PRO A 46 -20.98 10.50 17.08
CA PRO A 46 -22.35 10.12 16.71
C PRO A 46 -22.42 8.72 16.10
N LEU A 47 -23.53 8.02 16.30
CA LEU A 47 -23.70 6.65 15.83
C LEU A 47 -23.50 6.52 14.31
N ASP A 48 -24.01 7.48 13.54
CA ASP A 48 -23.92 7.45 12.07
C ASP A 48 -22.46 7.51 11.59
N GLU A 49 -21.64 8.39 12.18
CA GLU A 49 -20.21 8.48 11.88
C GLU A 49 -19.48 7.19 12.29
N ARG A 50 -19.82 6.62 13.46
CA ARG A 50 -19.24 5.33 13.89
C ARG A 50 -19.54 4.21 12.91
N LYS A 51 -20.78 4.13 12.42
CA LYS A 51 -21.20 3.14 11.43
C LYS A 51 -20.46 3.30 10.10
N GLU A 52 -20.32 4.53 9.62
CA GLU A 52 -19.61 4.82 8.38
C GLU A 52 -18.13 4.41 8.46
N ARG A 53 -17.41 4.88 9.49
CA ARG A 53 -16.01 4.52 9.71
C ARG A 53 -15.85 3.02 9.89
N TRP A 54 -16.71 2.38 10.69
CA TRP A 54 -16.65 0.94 10.91
C TRP A 54 -16.82 0.15 9.62
N ARG A 55 -17.77 0.51 8.77
CA ARG A 55 -18.00 -0.16 7.49
C ARG A 55 -16.75 -0.13 6.61
N ASN A 56 -16.11 1.04 6.49
CA ASN A 56 -14.89 1.18 5.69
C ASN A 56 -13.73 0.37 6.28
N LEU A 57 -13.53 0.45 7.60
CA LEU A 57 -12.52 -0.35 8.31
C LEU A 57 -12.76 -1.85 8.16
N PHE A 58 -14.02 -2.28 8.18
CA PHE A 58 -14.40 -3.69 8.02
C PHE A 58 -14.10 -4.21 6.61
N GLU A 59 -14.37 -3.41 5.57
CA GLU A 59 -13.98 -3.79 4.20
C GLU A 59 -12.47 -3.91 4.04
N VAL A 60 -11.69 -2.97 4.58
CA VAL A 60 -10.22 -3.04 4.57
C VAL A 60 -9.72 -4.29 5.30
N ALA A 61 -10.31 -4.62 6.45
CA ALA A 61 -9.94 -5.81 7.21
C ALA A 61 -10.25 -7.10 6.42
N ARG A 62 -11.34 -7.11 5.65
CA ARG A 62 -11.76 -8.25 4.82
C ARG A 62 -10.85 -8.45 3.61
N THR A 63 -10.35 -7.37 3.00
CA THR A 63 -9.45 -7.47 1.84
C THR A 63 -8.03 -7.88 2.23
N HIS A 64 -7.53 -7.41 3.38
CA HIS A 64 -6.18 -7.71 3.89
C HIS A 64 -6.19 -8.94 4.80
N ASN A 65 -6.69 -10.04 4.26
CA ASN A 65 -6.86 -11.27 5.03
C ASN A 65 -5.54 -12.08 5.15
N VAL A 66 -5.37 -12.78 6.26
CA VAL A 66 -4.15 -13.55 6.59
C VAL A 66 -3.94 -14.71 5.61
N GLU A 67 -5.01 -15.33 5.12
CA GLU A 67 -4.94 -16.40 4.13
C GLU A 67 -4.31 -15.92 2.82
N ASN A 68 -4.69 -14.74 2.33
CA ASN A 68 -4.09 -14.15 1.12
C ASN A 68 -2.60 -13.85 1.32
N TRP A 69 -2.22 -13.40 2.52
CA TRP A 69 -0.82 -13.18 2.87
C TRP A 69 -0.03 -14.49 2.91
N ALA A 70 -0.58 -15.54 3.54
CA ALA A 70 0.05 -16.84 3.65
C ALA A 70 0.25 -17.49 2.27
N ASP A 71 -0.76 -17.45 1.42
CA ASP A 71 -0.67 -17.98 0.05
C ASP A 71 0.36 -17.20 -0.78
N SER A 72 0.38 -15.86 -0.67
CA SER A 72 1.36 -15.03 -1.37
C SER A 72 2.79 -15.30 -0.89
N TYR A 73 2.97 -15.49 0.43
CA TYR A 73 4.27 -15.78 1.03
C TYR A 73 4.77 -17.17 0.63
N LEU A 74 3.91 -18.18 0.64
CA LEU A 74 4.25 -19.53 0.19
C LEU A 74 4.60 -19.56 -1.30
N ARG A 75 3.84 -18.85 -2.16
CA ARG A 75 4.17 -18.70 -3.59
C ARG A 75 5.53 -18.04 -3.82
N ALA A 76 5.86 -17.01 -3.04
CA ALA A 76 7.16 -16.36 -3.11
C ALA A 76 8.30 -17.31 -2.69
N LEU A 77 8.06 -18.19 -1.72
CA LEU A 77 9.02 -19.20 -1.27
C LEU A 77 9.20 -20.36 -2.25
N THR A 78 8.12 -20.81 -2.91
CA THR A 78 8.18 -21.90 -3.89
C THR A 78 8.74 -21.46 -5.24
N GLY A 79 8.93 -20.15 -5.45
CA GLY A 79 9.47 -19.60 -6.69
C GLY A 79 8.49 -19.69 -7.87
N GLU A 80 7.21 -19.94 -7.61
CA GLU A 80 6.18 -19.97 -8.64
C GLU A 80 5.79 -18.54 -9.01
N THR A 81 6.63 -17.89 -9.84
CA THR A 81 6.21 -16.69 -10.58
C THR A 81 5.33 -17.14 -11.74
N THR A 82 4.04 -17.34 -11.48
CA THR A 82 3.08 -17.42 -12.58
C THR A 82 2.93 -16.04 -13.19
N GLU A 83 3.75 -15.76 -14.20
CA GLU A 83 3.48 -14.68 -15.15
C GLU A 83 2.08 -14.91 -15.72
N THR A 84 1.09 -14.17 -15.21
CA THR A 84 -0.23 -14.13 -15.82
C THR A 84 -0.14 -13.20 -17.03
N GLY A 85 0.51 -13.69 -18.08
CA GLY A 85 0.31 -13.26 -19.46
C GLY A 85 -0.55 -14.32 -20.13
N GLY A 86 -1.81 -14.00 -20.38
CA GLY A 86 -2.78 -14.97 -20.88
C GLY A 86 -4.17 -14.38 -21.03
N ASP A 87 -4.25 -13.31 -21.81
CA ASP A 87 -5.39 -12.88 -22.63
C ASP A 87 -6.47 -13.96 -22.74
N THR A 88 -7.58 -13.78 -22.03
CA THR A 88 -8.85 -14.39 -22.43
C THR A 88 -9.63 -13.34 -23.22
N GLU A 89 -9.06 -12.90 -24.34
CA GLU A 89 -9.81 -12.25 -25.41
C GLU A 89 -10.57 -13.36 -26.15
N LYS A 90 -11.84 -13.51 -25.80
CA LYS A 90 -12.79 -14.33 -26.56
C LYS A 90 -13.00 -13.60 -27.90
N PRO A 91 -12.75 -14.23 -29.07
CA PRO A 91 -12.95 -13.53 -30.34
C PRO A 91 -14.46 -13.33 -30.53
N ASP A 92 -14.92 -12.10 -30.31
CA ASP A 92 -16.24 -11.65 -30.74
C ASP A 92 -16.21 -11.48 -32.26
N LYS A 93 -17.06 -12.25 -32.96
CA LYS A 93 -17.06 -12.36 -34.43
C LYS A 93 -17.83 -11.24 -35.14
N ASP A 94 -18.38 -10.25 -34.43
CA ASP A 94 -19.34 -9.31 -35.04
C ASP A 94 -19.07 -7.82 -34.80
N SER A 95 -17.81 -7.42 -34.55
CA SER A 95 -17.45 -6.00 -34.54
C SER A 95 -16.91 -5.54 -35.90
N LYS A 96 -17.84 -5.18 -36.80
CA LYS A 96 -17.56 -4.33 -37.95
C LYS A 96 -17.08 -2.96 -37.43
N ASN A 97 -15.79 -2.68 -37.52
CA ASN A 97 -15.33 -1.30 -37.56
C ASN A 97 -14.18 -1.14 -38.57
N PRO A 98 -14.41 -0.45 -39.69
CA PRO A 98 -13.42 -0.30 -40.72
C PRO A 98 -12.48 0.86 -40.37
N ILE A 99 -11.28 0.81 -40.97
CA ILE A 99 -10.37 1.94 -41.20
C ILE A 99 -9.26 2.13 -40.15
N LEU A 100 -8.20 1.32 -40.33
CA LEU A 100 -6.82 1.77 -40.20
C LEU A 100 -6.56 2.91 -41.20
N GLN A 101 -6.42 4.15 -40.72
CA GLN A 101 -5.69 5.21 -41.43
C GLN A 101 -4.74 5.87 -40.43
N ARG A 102 -3.46 5.43 -40.46
CA ARG A 102 -2.35 6.19 -41.04
C ARG A 102 -2.08 7.51 -40.32
N THR A 103 -1.05 7.50 -39.47
CA THR A 103 0.04 8.49 -39.53
C THR A 103 1.26 7.91 -38.83
N THR A 104 2.06 7.19 -39.61
CA THR A 104 3.49 7.11 -39.39
C THR A 104 4.05 8.51 -39.64
N THR A 105 4.78 9.08 -38.68
CA THR A 105 5.74 10.15 -38.96
C THR A 105 6.90 9.96 -38.00
N ALA A 106 7.98 9.47 -38.58
CA ALA A 106 9.25 9.25 -37.91
C ALA A 106 10.11 10.53 -37.95
N LEU A 107 10.93 10.67 -36.90
CA LEU A 107 12.31 11.21 -36.90
C LEU A 107 12.52 12.70 -37.24
N SER A 108 13.05 13.45 -36.25
CA SER A 108 14.36 14.09 -36.44
C SER A 108 15.03 14.54 -35.12
N HIS A 109 16.17 13.90 -34.84
CA HIS A 109 17.47 14.43 -34.41
C HIS A 109 17.60 15.62 -33.42
N SER A 110 18.29 15.35 -32.31
CA SER A 110 19.35 16.19 -31.72
C SER A 110 20.17 15.33 -30.74
N THR A 111 21.22 14.62 -31.18
CA THR A 111 22.66 14.95 -31.03
C THR A 111 23.17 15.33 -29.63
N GLY A 112 24.15 14.52 -29.14
CA GLY A 112 25.11 14.80 -28.05
C GLY A 112 24.65 14.31 -26.67
N THR A 113 25.39 13.54 -25.86
CA THR A 113 26.84 13.36 -25.74
C THR A 113 27.16 12.10 -24.91
N THR A 114 27.95 11.21 -25.50
CA THR A 114 29.08 10.40 -24.98
C THR A 114 29.20 10.06 -23.47
N LEU A 115 29.12 8.74 -23.22
CA LEU A 115 29.90 7.88 -22.30
C LEU A 115 30.20 8.37 -20.86
N GLN A 116 29.69 7.66 -19.86
CA GLN A 116 30.60 7.00 -18.91
C GLN A 116 30.01 5.80 -18.17
N ARG A 117 30.63 4.66 -18.47
CA ARG A 117 30.65 3.38 -17.74
C ARG A 117 31.36 3.57 -16.40
N LEU A 118 30.73 3.24 -15.28
CA LEU A 118 31.41 2.74 -14.08
C LEU A 118 30.42 2.02 -13.15
N ALA A 119 30.76 0.77 -12.86
CA ALA A 119 30.02 -0.18 -12.05
C ALA A 119 30.15 0.12 -10.53
N PRO A 120 29.48 -0.63 -9.64
CA PRO A 120 29.05 -0.20 -8.32
C PRO A 120 30.19 -0.24 -7.31
N ARG A 121 30.22 0.72 -6.39
CA ARG A 121 31.16 0.72 -5.26
C ARG A 121 30.38 0.86 -3.96
N PHE A 122 30.23 -0.29 -3.31
CA PHE A 122 29.81 -0.47 -1.92
C PHE A 122 30.32 0.66 -1.02
N LEU A 123 29.41 1.52 -0.57
CA LEU A 123 29.61 2.43 0.55
C LEU A 123 28.82 1.84 1.73
N LEU A 124 29.50 0.97 2.48
CA LEU A 124 29.03 0.58 3.81
C LEU A 124 29.06 1.83 4.71
N PRO A 125 27.97 2.13 5.45
CA PRO A 125 27.89 3.33 6.28
C PRO A 125 28.84 3.25 7.49
N LEU A 126 29.49 4.39 7.77
CA LEU A 126 30.51 4.63 8.81
C LEU A 126 30.02 4.55 10.27
N TRP A 127 28.85 3.95 10.53
CA TRP A 127 28.25 3.84 11.87
C TRP A 127 28.64 2.56 12.64
N LEU A 128 29.48 1.69 12.07
CA LEU A 128 29.88 0.41 12.67
C LEU A 128 31.22 0.47 13.43
N ARG A 129 31.49 1.54 14.19
CA ARG A 129 32.71 1.65 15.02
C ARG A 129 32.50 2.32 16.40
N ALA A 130 31.28 2.41 16.90
CA ALA A 130 31.02 3.03 18.21
C ALA A 130 29.96 2.28 19.02
N VAL A 131 30.20 1.03 19.39
CA VAL A 131 29.48 0.33 20.47
C VAL A 131 30.47 -0.53 21.27
N PHE A 132 30.91 0.00 22.43
CA PHE A 132 31.43 -0.66 23.65
C PHE A 132 32.79 -1.40 23.64
N PRO A 133 33.49 -1.60 24.79
CA PRO A 133 33.21 -1.18 26.19
C PRO A 133 34.41 -0.59 26.99
N ALA A 134 34.13 0.28 27.97
CA ALA A 134 34.91 0.39 29.21
C ALA A 134 34.08 1.12 30.28
N ILE A 135 34.02 0.51 31.48
CA ILE A 135 33.32 0.89 32.73
C ILE A 135 31.90 0.35 32.86
#